data_AF-A0A533Y589-F1
#
_entry.id   AF-A0A533Y589-F1
#
_cell.length_a   1.000
_cell.length_b   1.000
_cell.length_c   1.000
_cell.angle_alpha   90.00
_cell.angle_beta   90.00
_cell.angle_gamma   90.00
#
_symmetry.space_group_name_H-M   'P 1'
#
loop_
_entity.id
_entity.type
_entity.pdbx_description
1 polymer ?
#
loop_
_entity_poly.entity_id
_entity_poly.type
_entity_poly.pdbx_seq_one_letter_code
_entity_poly.pdbx_strand_id
1 'polypeptide(L)'
;MRKLRIWDYEEIAKNTGPSYDKVPDSAMRSGETHTEWRLRMLLRDLQALAADPETLIRAYDPRIPVADDLVNDFDAHLELAERCVEEGLIAKDMLDKSRVVLEKISEMSKRHDPSLWTNNALRTHPDWLEVRRRALEALRAMGYDFEPPPPRSM
;
A
#
# COMPACT_ATOMS: atom_id res chain seq x y z
N MET A 1 -9.65 19.64 4.60
CA MET A 1 -9.46 18.69 3.48
C MET A 1 -10.43 17.54 3.65
N ARG A 2 -11.14 17.13 2.59
CA ARG A 2 -12.00 15.95 2.63
C ARG A 2 -11.10 14.71 2.77
N LYS A 3 -11.37 13.83 3.74
CA LYS A 3 -10.67 12.54 3.83
C LYS A 3 -11.05 11.68 2.62
N LEU A 4 -10.05 11.06 2.00
CA LEU A 4 -10.27 10.09 0.95
C LEU A 4 -10.72 8.77 1.56
N ARG A 5 -11.71 8.14 0.94
CA ARG A 5 -12.07 6.76 1.26
C ARG A 5 -11.04 5.86 0.60
N ILE A 6 -10.20 5.18 1.38
CA ILE A 6 -9.13 4.32 0.85
C ILE A 6 -9.76 3.09 0.21
N TRP A 7 -10.51 2.30 0.98
CA TRP A 7 -11.16 1.08 0.54
C TRP A 7 -12.66 1.29 0.28
N ASP A 8 -13.17 0.82 -0.86
CA ASP A 8 -14.61 0.68 -1.07
C ASP A 8 -15.04 -0.77 -0.81
N TYR A 9 -15.17 -1.14 0.47
CA TYR A 9 -15.50 -2.52 0.88
C TYR A 9 -16.77 -3.05 0.19
N GLU A 10 -17.77 -2.20 -0.03
CA GLU A 10 -19.03 -2.60 -0.67
C GLU A 10 -18.82 -2.93 -2.15
N GLU A 11 -18.06 -2.10 -2.87
CA GLU A 11 -17.78 -2.34 -4.28
C GLU A 11 -16.84 -3.53 -4.48
N ILE A 12 -15.81 -3.64 -3.64
CA ILE A 12 -14.88 -4.78 -3.66
C ILE A 12 -15.62 -6.10 -3.38
N ALA A 13 -16.59 -6.09 -2.46
CA ALA A 13 -17.38 -7.29 -2.14
C ALA A 13 -18.25 -7.77 -3.32
N LYS A 14 -18.66 -6.87 -4.23
CA LYS A 14 -19.42 -7.24 -5.44
C LYS A 14 -18.54 -7.93 -6.48
N ASN A 15 -17.22 -7.84 -6.36
CA ASN A 15 -16.26 -8.51 -7.23
C ASN A 15 -16.19 -10.01 -6.89
N THR A 16 -17.25 -10.75 -7.19
CA THR A 16 -17.45 -12.17 -6.83
C THR A 16 -17.02 -13.16 -7.91
N GLY A 17 -16.36 -12.69 -8.97
CA GLY A 17 -15.91 -13.54 -10.09
C GLY A 17 -14.79 -14.55 -9.72
N PRO A 18 -14.44 -15.46 -10.65
CA PRO A 18 -13.24 -16.30 -10.54
C PRO A 18 -12.00 -15.46 -10.26
N SER A 19 -10.98 -16.03 -9.58
CA SER A 19 -9.86 -15.22 -9.05
C SER A 19 -9.08 -14.44 -10.11
N TYR A 20 -9.08 -14.90 -11.37
CA TYR A 20 -8.41 -14.23 -12.49
C TYR A 20 -9.20 -13.08 -13.11
N ASP A 21 -10.49 -12.94 -12.80
CA ASP A 21 -11.37 -11.87 -13.31
C ASP A 21 -11.54 -10.72 -12.30
N LYS A 22 -11.03 -10.89 -11.07
CA LYS A 22 -11.15 -9.86 -10.03
C LYS A 22 -10.15 -8.73 -10.28
N VAL A 23 -10.68 -7.55 -10.59
CA VAL A 23 -9.88 -6.32 -10.71
C VAL A 23 -9.61 -5.71 -9.33
N PRO A 24 -8.35 -5.38 -9.00
CA PRO A 24 -8.02 -4.58 -7.82
C PRO A 24 -8.74 -3.23 -7.81
N ASP A 25 -8.92 -2.63 -6.63
CA ASP A 25 -9.51 -1.29 -6.47
C ASP A 25 -8.49 -0.18 -6.80
N SER A 26 -7.80 -0.34 -7.93
CA SER A 26 -6.73 0.54 -8.41
C SER A 26 -7.22 1.54 -9.46
N ALA A 27 -8.39 1.32 -10.06
CA ALA A 27 -8.95 2.26 -11.02
C ALA A 27 -9.35 3.59 -10.35
N MET A 28 -9.22 4.69 -11.09
CA MET A 28 -9.74 5.99 -10.67
C MET A 28 -11.26 5.94 -10.56
N ARG A 29 -11.79 6.37 -9.42
CA ARG A 29 -13.23 6.32 -9.15
C ARG A 29 -13.96 7.53 -9.77
N SER A 30 -15.26 7.39 -9.98
CA SER A 30 -16.07 8.51 -10.48
C SER A 30 -16.01 9.71 -9.53
N GLY A 31 -15.69 10.89 -10.07
CA GLY A 31 -15.55 12.13 -9.32
C GLY A 31 -14.23 12.29 -8.55
N GLU A 32 -13.31 11.33 -8.66
CA GLU A 32 -11.95 11.45 -8.13
C GLU A 32 -11.07 12.24 -9.12
N THR A 33 -10.32 13.22 -8.61
CA THR A 33 -9.27 13.87 -9.40
C THR A 33 -8.04 12.95 -9.52
N HIS A 34 -7.18 13.19 -10.51
CA HIS A 34 -5.94 12.42 -10.65
C HIS A 34 -5.06 12.50 -9.39
N THR A 35 -5.03 13.64 -8.72
CA THR A 35 -4.20 13.83 -7.52
C THR A 35 -4.81 13.16 -6.29
N GLU A 36 -6.13 13.16 -6.15
CA GLU A 36 -6.81 12.34 -5.14
C GLU A 36 -6.60 10.85 -5.39
N TRP A 37 -6.64 10.40 -6.65
CA TRP A 37 -6.34 9.02 -7.01
C TRP A 37 -4.90 8.63 -6.63
N ARG A 38 -3.91 9.46 -6.98
CA ARG A 38 -2.50 9.23 -6.59
C ARG A 38 -2.34 9.12 -5.08
N LEU A 39 -2.95 10.04 -4.33
CA LEU A 39 -2.91 9.99 -2.87
C LEU A 39 -3.59 8.73 -2.35
N ARG A 40 -4.74 8.33 -2.91
CA ARG A 40 -5.43 7.10 -2.53
C ARG A 40 -4.59 5.86 -2.80
N MET A 41 -3.88 5.78 -3.92
CA MET A 41 -3.00 4.66 -4.23
C MET A 41 -1.83 4.56 -3.25
N LEU A 42 -1.18 5.68 -2.93
CA LEU A 42 -0.16 5.70 -1.88
C LEU A 42 -0.71 5.23 -0.52
N LEU A 43 -1.90 5.71 -0.14
CA LEU A 43 -2.55 5.30 1.11
C LEU A 43 -2.95 3.82 1.10
N ARG A 44 -3.47 3.29 -0.03
CA ARG A 44 -3.77 1.87 -0.24
C ARG A 44 -2.54 1.01 0.04
N ASP A 45 -1.41 1.37 -0.55
CA ASP A 45 -0.17 0.59 -0.41
C ASP A 45 0.40 0.69 1.00
N LEU A 46 0.31 1.87 1.64
CA LEU A 46 0.69 2.02 3.05
C LEU A 46 -0.21 1.20 3.99
N GLN A 47 -1.52 1.11 3.73
CA GLN A 47 -2.42 0.22 4.48
C GLN A 47 -2.02 -1.25 4.29
N ALA A 48 -1.68 -1.65 3.06
CA ALA A 48 -1.20 -3.01 2.77
C ALA A 48 0.15 -3.30 3.46
N LEU A 49 1.11 -2.37 3.40
CA LEU A 49 2.40 -2.48 4.08
C LEU A 49 2.27 -2.52 5.60
N ALA A 50 1.26 -1.84 6.17
CA ALA A 50 0.98 -1.82 7.61
C ALA A 50 0.19 -3.05 8.10
N ALA A 51 -0.47 -3.77 7.20
CA ALA A 51 -1.34 -4.90 7.55
C ALA A 51 -0.58 -6.10 8.10
N ASP A 52 -1.22 -6.86 8.98
CA ASP A 52 -0.66 -8.13 9.42
C ASP A 52 -0.47 -9.10 8.23
N PRO A 53 0.45 -10.07 8.35
CA PRO A 53 0.86 -10.89 7.22
C PRO A 53 -0.30 -11.66 6.57
N GLU A 54 -1.25 -12.16 7.35
CA GLU A 54 -2.34 -12.97 6.80
C GLU A 54 -3.41 -12.12 6.14
N THR A 55 -3.65 -10.91 6.64
CA THR A 55 -4.51 -9.93 5.98
C THR A 55 -3.90 -9.50 4.65
N LEU A 56 -2.61 -9.14 4.64
CA LEU A 56 -1.89 -8.77 3.43
C LEU A 56 -1.91 -9.89 2.38
N ILE A 57 -1.56 -11.12 2.77
CA ILE A 57 -1.52 -12.26 1.84
C ILE A 57 -2.91 -12.56 1.25
N ARG A 58 -4.00 -12.39 2.02
CA ARG A 58 -5.37 -12.56 1.51
C ARG A 58 -5.81 -11.46 0.54
N ALA A 59 -5.17 -10.30 0.60
CA ALA A 59 -5.49 -9.17 -0.27
C ALA A 59 -5.06 -9.41 -1.72
N TYR A 60 -4.06 -10.26 -1.96
CA TYR A 60 -3.52 -10.58 -3.29
C TYR A 60 -4.06 -11.90 -3.85
N ASP A 61 -4.03 -12.11 -5.18
CA ASP A 61 -4.19 -13.44 -5.80
C ASP A 61 -3.06 -14.40 -5.36
N PRO A 62 -3.32 -15.70 -5.08
CA PRO A 62 -2.31 -16.58 -4.50
C PRO A 62 -1.12 -16.89 -5.43
N ARG A 63 -1.23 -16.53 -6.72
CA ARG A 63 -0.16 -16.71 -7.71
C ARG A 63 0.83 -15.54 -7.73
N ILE A 64 0.50 -14.42 -7.07
CA ILE A 64 1.33 -13.21 -7.06
C ILE A 64 2.35 -13.27 -5.92
N PRO A 65 3.63 -12.94 -6.19
CA PRO A 65 4.63 -12.75 -5.14
C PRO A 65 4.31 -11.46 -4.36
N VAL A 66 3.51 -11.61 -3.30
CA VAL A 66 2.93 -10.50 -2.51
C VAL A 66 3.95 -9.42 -2.12
N ALA A 67 5.12 -9.83 -1.61
CA ALA A 67 6.15 -8.91 -1.14
C ALA A 67 6.73 -8.06 -2.28
N ASP A 68 7.07 -8.68 -3.40
CA ASP A 68 7.67 -8.01 -4.56
C ASP A 68 6.64 -7.08 -5.23
N ASP A 69 5.43 -7.57 -5.42
CA ASP A 69 4.35 -6.83 -6.10
C ASP A 69 3.95 -5.59 -5.30
N LEU A 70 3.75 -5.73 -3.98
CA LEU A 70 3.45 -4.62 -3.07
C LEU A 70 4.54 -3.53 -3.10
N VAL A 71 5.82 -3.93 -3.10
CA VAL A 71 6.92 -2.98 -3.08
C VAL A 71 7.03 -2.23 -4.40
N ASN A 72 6.81 -2.92 -5.53
CA ASN A 72 6.79 -2.27 -6.84
C ASN A 72 5.64 -1.26 -6.95
N ASP A 73 4.43 -1.62 -6.52
CA ASP A 73 3.28 -0.71 -6.47
C ASP A 73 3.59 0.52 -5.61
N PHE A 74 4.09 0.28 -4.40
CA PHE A 74 4.38 1.35 -3.44
C PHE A 74 5.44 2.33 -3.96
N ASP A 75 6.52 1.83 -4.56
CA ASP A 75 7.58 2.67 -5.12
C ASP A 75 7.02 3.58 -6.23
N ALA A 76 6.28 2.99 -7.18
CA ALA A 76 5.66 3.72 -8.27
C ALA A 76 4.65 4.77 -7.79
N HIS A 77 3.78 4.42 -6.83
CA HIS A 77 2.79 5.37 -6.32
C HIS A 77 3.41 6.46 -5.43
N LEU A 78 4.52 6.17 -4.76
CA LEU A 78 5.26 7.17 -4.00
C LEU A 78 5.87 8.25 -4.92
N GLU A 79 6.44 7.85 -6.06
CA GLU A 79 6.93 8.80 -7.06
C GLU A 79 5.80 9.70 -7.58
N LEU A 80 4.64 9.12 -7.88
CA LEU A 80 3.48 9.89 -8.35
C LEU A 80 2.91 10.82 -7.27
N ALA A 81 3.06 10.48 -6.00
CA ALA A 81 2.52 11.25 -4.88
C ALA A 81 3.24 12.59 -4.64
N GLU A 82 4.37 12.87 -5.29
CA GLU A 82 4.98 14.21 -5.27
C GLU A 82 4.01 15.29 -5.71
N ARG A 83 3.15 14.97 -6.70
CA ARG A 83 2.12 15.88 -7.18
C ARG A 83 1.10 16.25 -6.10
N CYS A 84 0.88 15.38 -5.12
CA CYS A 84 -0.02 15.64 -3.99
C CYS A 84 0.54 16.72 -3.05
N VAL A 85 1.87 16.87 -2.98
CA VAL A 85 2.51 17.97 -2.25
C VAL A 85 2.39 19.28 -3.03
N GLU A 86 2.65 19.24 -4.33
CA GLU A 86 2.56 20.42 -5.21
C GLU A 86 1.16 21.04 -5.22
N GLU A 87 0.12 20.20 -5.18
CA GLU A 87 -1.28 20.63 -5.17
C GLU A 87 -1.85 20.80 -3.75
N GLY A 88 -1.03 20.63 -2.71
CA GLY A 88 -1.39 20.94 -1.33
C GLY A 88 -2.35 19.94 -0.66
N LEU A 89 -2.47 18.71 -1.18
CA LEU A 89 -3.22 17.64 -0.53
C LEU A 89 -2.47 17.06 0.68
N ILE A 90 -1.14 17.02 0.64
CA ILE A 90 -0.34 16.63 1.80
C ILE A 90 0.86 17.56 1.94
N ALA A 91 1.37 17.70 3.15
CA ALA A 91 2.61 18.43 3.37
C ALA A 91 3.81 17.55 3.02
N LYS A 92 4.94 18.19 2.67
CA LYS A 92 6.17 17.49 2.27
C LYS A 92 6.69 16.55 3.36
N ASP A 93 6.64 16.98 4.61
CA ASP A 93 7.05 16.20 5.78
C ASP A 93 6.20 14.94 5.99
N MET A 94 4.92 14.97 5.59
CA MET A 94 4.05 13.79 5.58
C MET A 94 4.51 12.80 4.51
N LEU A 95 4.83 13.26 3.28
CA LEU A 95 5.36 12.41 2.21
C LEU A 95 6.73 11.82 2.57
N ASP A 96 7.58 12.59 3.27
CA ASP A 96 8.89 12.13 3.73
C ASP A 96 8.78 10.93 4.68
N LYS A 97 7.67 10.76 5.42
CA LYS A 97 7.44 9.54 6.21
C LYS A 97 7.27 8.30 5.36
N SER A 98 6.62 8.40 4.20
CA SER A 98 6.53 7.29 3.24
C SER A 98 7.89 6.96 2.62
N ARG A 99 8.73 7.98 2.35
CA ARG A 99 10.11 7.76 1.87
C ARG A 99 10.95 6.95 2.87
N VAL A 100 10.78 7.15 4.17
CA VAL A 100 11.46 6.35 5.22
C VAL A 100 11.06 4.87 5.19
N VAL A 101 9.86 4.54 4.69
CA VAL A 101 9.42 3.16 4.44
C VAL A 101 10.19 2.59 3.23
N LEU A 102 10.24 3.35 2.13
CA LEU A 102 10.97 2.93 0.92
C LEU A 102 12.47 2.76 1.18
N GLU A 103 13.07 3.63 2.00
CA GLU A 103 14.48 3.50 2.42
C GLU A 103 14.73 2.17 3.13
N LYS A 104 13.80 1.73 3.99
CA LYS A 104 13.91 0.44 4.68
C LYS A 104 13.84 -0.73 3.71
N ILE A 105 12.89 -0.67 2.78
CA ILE A 105 12.71 -1.68 1.73
C ILE A 105 13.97 -1.71 0.84
N SER A 106 14.49 -0.55 0.45
CA SER A 106 15.72 -0.42 -0.33
C SER A 106 16.94 -1.02 0.39
N GLU A 107 17.04 -0.86 1.71
CA GLU A 107 18.06 -1.51 2.53
C GLU A 107 17.96 -3.04 2.45
N MET A 108 16.75 -3.60 2.49
CA MET A 108 16.51 -5.04 2.33
C MET A 108 16.94 -5.52 0.94
N SER A 109 16.56 -4.79 -0.12
CA SER A 109 16.91 -5.14 -1.51
C SER A 109 18.43 -5.18 -1.75
N LYS A 110 19.19 -4.26 -1.14
CA LYS A 110 20.66 -4.22 -1.23
C LYS A 110 21.36 -5.44 -0.64
N ARG A 111 20.68 -6.23 0.20
CA ARG A 111 21.23 -7.47 0.75
C ARG A 111 21.21 -8.62 -0.29
N HIS A 112 20.47 -8.45 -1.39
CA HIS A 112 20.31 -9.45 -2.45
C HIS A 112 19.89 -10.84 -1.92
N ASP A 113 19.11 -10.85 -0.84
CA ASP A 113 18.65 -12.07 -0.19
C ASP A 113 17.20 -12.37 -0.59
N PRO A 114 16.95 -13.39 -1.43
CA PRO A 114 15.60 -13.74 -1.88
C PRO A 114 14.71 -14.25 -0.74
N SER A 115 15.29 -14.71 0.37
CA SER A 115 14.50 -15.21 1.51
C SER A 115 13.63 -14.11 2.15
N LEU A 116 14.07 -12.84 2.03
CA LEU A 116 13.35 -11.66 2.51
C LEU A 116 12.04 -11.38 1.76
N TRP A 117 11.87 -11.92 0.54
CA TRP A 117 10.77 -11.60 -0.37
C TRP A 117 9.71 -12.71 -0.41
N THR A 118 9.65 -13.52 0.63
CA THR A 118 8.74 -14.67 0.72
C THR A 118 7.57 -14.39 1.66
N ASN A 119 6.46 -15.12 1.48
CA ASN A 119 5.35 -15.12 2.44
C ASN A 119 5.80 -15.56 3.85
N ASN A 120 6.86 -16.35 3.98
CA ASN A 120 7.42 -16.70 5.28
C ASN A 120 8.14 -15.50 5.92
N ALA A 121 8.92 -14.74 5.16
CA ALA A 121 9.55 -13.52 5.65
C ALA A 121 8.51 -12.45 6.00
N LEU A 122 7.45 -12.29 5.20
CA LEU A 122 6.31 -11.45 5.56
C LEU A 122 5.73 -11.82 6.92
N ARG A 123 5.76 -13.09 7.34
CA ARG A 123 5.24 -13.52 8.65
C ARG A 123 6.22 -13.29 9.80
N THR A 124 7.50 -13.53 9.56
CA THR A 124 8.46 -13.80 10.64
C THR A 124 9.67 -12.88 10.64
N HIS A 125 10.02 -12.25 9.51
CA HIS A 125 11.26 -11.52 9.40
C HIS A 125 11.17 -10.15 10.09
N PRO A 126 12.15 -9.77 10.95
CA PRO A 126 12.16 -8.49 11.65
C PRO A 126 12.08 -7.26 10.75
N ASP A 127 12.65 -7.32 9.55
CA ASP A 127 12.57 -6.18 8.63
C ASP A 127 11.13 -5.87 8.20
N TRP A 128 10.29 -6.89 7.99
CA TRP A 128 8.88 -6.68 7.66
C TRP A 128 8.06 -6.17 8.86
N LEU A 129 8.46 -6.49 10.10
CA LEU A 129 7.90 -5.85 11.30
C LEU A 129 8.20 -4.34 11.31
N GLU A 130 9.43 -3.98 10.95
CA GLU A 130 9.85 -2.59 10.88
C GLU A 130 9.19 -1.82 9.72
N VAL A 131 9.05 -2.44 8.55
CA VAL A 131 8.29 -1.88 7.41
C VAL A 131 6.85 -1.60 7.83
N ARG A 132 6.17 -2.56 8.46
CA ARG A 132 4.80 -2.38 8.98
C ARG A 132 4.68 -1.20 9.94
N ARG A 133 5.59 -1.12 10.91
CA ARG A 133 5.60 -0.04 11.90
C ARG A 133 5.74 1.32 11.23
N ARG A 134 6.69 1.47 10.30
CA ARG A 134 6.94 2.73 9.58
C ARG A 134 5.77 3.10 8.68
N ALA A 135 5.16 2.14 8.00
CA ALA A 135 3.98 2.37 7.16
C ALA A 135 2.79 2.90 7.99
N LEU A 136 2.56 2.31 9.16
CA LEU A 136 1.54 2.79 10.11
C LEU A 136 1.82 4.22 10.60
N GLU A 137 3.08 4.57 10.83
CA GLU A 137 3.49 5.92 11.21
C GLU A 137 3.25 6.92 10.07
N ALA A 138 3.53 6.54 8.83
CA ALA A 138 3.27 7.36 7.66
C ALA A 138 1.75 7.63 7.46
N LEU A 139 0.90 6.60 7.61
CA LEU A 139 -0.56 6.77 7.57
C LEU A 139 -1.05 7.77 8.61
N ARG A 140 -0.58 7.62 9.86
CA ARG A 140 -0.96 8.51 10.96
C ARG A 140 -0.48 9.94 10.74
N ALA A 141 0.71 10.14 10.18
CA ALA A 141 1.23 11.45 9.83
C ALA A 141 0.36 12.15 8.77
N MET A 142 -0.23 11.40 7.84
CA MET A 142 -1.20 11.90 6.86
C MET A 142 -2.63 12.03 7.41
N GLY A 143 -2.84 11.69 8.69
CA GLY A 143 -4.14 11.79 9.36
C GLY A 143 -5.10 10.63 9.06
N TYR A 144 -4.59 9.50 8.59
CA TYR A 144 -5.37 8.28 8.34
C TYR A 144 -5.13 7.23 9.42
N ASP A 145 -6.21 6.60 9.86
CA ASP A 145 -6.16 5.44 10.73
C ASP A 145 -5.90 4.19 9.90
N PHE A 146 -5.48 3.11 10.56
CA PHE A 146 -5.31 1.83 9.88
C PHE A 146 -6.67 1.22 9.52
N GLU A 147 -6.81 0.82 8.27
CA GLU A 147 -7.92 0.06 7.72
C GLU A 147 -7.34 -1.10 6.90
N PRO A 148 -7.62 -2.36 7.27
CA PRO A 148 -7.00 -3.51 6.62
C PRO A 148 -7.41 -3.61 5.14
N PRO A 149 -6.50 -4.00 4.24
CA PRO A 149 -6.87 -4.27 2.86
C PRO A 149 -7.92 -5.39 2.82
N PRO A 150 -9.04 -5.20 2.10
CA PRO A 150 -10.01 -6.27 1.91
C PRO A 150 -9.39 -7.47 1.16
N PRO A 151 -9.96 -8.67 1.31
CA PRO A 151 -9.52 -9.81 0.51
C PRO A 151 -9.66 -9.53 -0.99
N ARG A 152 -8.63 -9.88 -1.77
CA ARG A 152 -8.58 -9.66 -3.23
C ARG A 152 -8.71 -8.19 -3.68
N SER A 153 -8.30 -7.23 -2.84
CA SER A 153 -8.33 -5.80 -3.20
C SER A 153 -7.04 -5.28 -3.79
N MET A 154 -5.95 -6.05 -3.67
CA MET A 154 -4.62 -5.71 -4.17
C MET A 154 -4.35 -6.44 -5.47
#